data_AF-A0A930T565-F1
#
_entry.id   AF-A0A930T565-F1
#
_cell.length_a   1.000
_cell.length_b   1.000
_cell.length_c   1.000
_cell.angle_alpha   90.00
_cell.angle_beta   90.00
_cell.angle_gamma   90.00
#
_symmetry.space_group_name_H-M   'P 1'
#
loop_
_entity.id
_entity.type
_entity.pdbx_description
1 polymer ?
#
loop_
_entity_poly.entity_id
_entity_poly.type
_entity_poly.pdbx_seq_one_letter_code
_entity_poly.pdbx_strand_id
1 'polypeptide(L)'
;MRVLVLYSIRVTATIVIFPPLTFVGTYTVQDDFFKTATAPLTVTITGVNDAPVAVADTNSGLTKTIITGSVATNDYDVDDGTILTYSLISAVDGLTLNSDGSYSFDTSHASYSNLPFGQTLNVVANYQVKDEYDAFSNSSLTITLTAFGNNPTSGNDTLNGTTGDDILIGGQGADRLTGGKGADIFRYDSLVDIGDTITDFEVGIDKIDLSRVLLGIGYLGSDPHQLSF
;
A
#
# COMPACT_ATOMS: atom_id res chain seq x y z
N MET A 1 -58.31 38.55 -28.13
CA MET A 1 -57.48 37.35 -28.37
C MET A 1 -56.20 37.52 -27.57
N ARG A 2 -56.13 36.94 -26.37
CA ARG A 2 -54.95 37.08 -25.49
C ARG A 2 -53.90 36.07 -25.91
N VAL A 3 -52.72 36.56 -26.28
CA VAL A 3 -51.55 35.71 -26.53
C VAL A 3 -51.01 35.30 -25.17
N LEU A 4 -51.35 34.08 -24.73
CA LEU A 4 -50.68 33.44 -23.62
C LEU A 4 -49.27 33.09 -24.10
N VAL A 5 -48.28 33.93 -23.78
CA VAL A 5 -46.88 33.60 -24.04
C VAL A 5 -46.48 32.55 -23.00
N LEU A 6 -46.65 31.27 -23.35
CA LEU A 6 -46.07 30.17 -22.59
C LEU A 6 -44.55 30.20 -22.80
N TYR A 7 -43.82 30.77 -21.85
CA TYR A 7 -42.39 30.51 -21.74
C TYR A 7 -42.23 29.08 -21.23
N SER A 8 -41.94 28.13 -22.12
CA SER A 8 -41.54 26.79 -21.68
C SER A 8 -40.10 26.87 -21.17
N ILE A 9 -39.91 26.82 -19.87
CA ILE A 9 -38.59 26.56 -19.29
C ILE A 9 -38.38 25.04 -19.40
N ARG A 10 -37.68 24.60 -20.44
CA ARG A 10 -37.21 23.21 -20.54
C ARG A 10 -35.87 23.12 -19.84
N VAL A 11 -35.84 22.60 -18.62
CA VAL A 11 -34.60 22.16 -17.97
C VAL A 11 -34.44 20.67 -18.25
N THR A 12 -33.65 20.31 -19.25
CA THR A 12 -33.13 18.95 -19.41
C THR A 12 -31.72 18.94 -18.89
N ALA A 13 -31.52 18.40 -17.69
CA ALA A 13 -30.21 18.11 -17.13
C ALA A 13 -30.26 16.72 -16.50
N THR A 14 -29.38 15.82 -16.95
CA THR A 14 -29.08 14.59 -16.22
C THR A 14 -28.06 14.99 -15.16
N ILE A 15 -28.49 15.15 -13.91
CA ILE A 15 -27.64 15.67 -12.84
C ILE A 15 -27.22 14.50 -11.96
N VAL A 16 -25.90 14.33 -11.84
CA VAL A 16 -25.19 13.18 -11.26
C VAL A 16 -24.36 13.68 -10.06
N ILE A 17 -24.90 14.63 -9.30
CA ILE A 17 -24.19 15.25 -8.16
C ILE A 17 -25.13 15.35 -6.96
N PHE A 18 -24.72 14.74 -5.86
CA PHE A 18 -25.21 14.92 -4.50
C PHE A 18 -24.25 15.86 -3.74
N PRO A 19 -24.71 16.75 -2.83
CA PRO A 19 -26.09 16.93 -2.33
C PRO A 19 -27.05 17.72 -3.26
N PRO A 20 -28.37 17.76 -2.97
CA PRO A 20 -29.37 18.44 -3.80
C PRO A 20 -29.13 19.95 -3.96
N LEU A 21 -29.22 20.45 -5.19
CA LEU A 21 -29.08 21.88 -5.48
C LEU A 21 -30.46 22.55 -5.47
N THR A 22 -30.59 23.64 -4.72
CA THR A 22 -31.82 24.47 -4.72
C THR A 22 -31.54 25.81 -5.34
N PHE A 23 -32.27 26.15 -6.40
CA PHE A 23 -32.29 27.47 -6.99
C PHE A 23 -33.54 28.22 -6.55
N VAL A 24 -33.35 29.40 -5.96
CA VAL A 24 -34.43 30.30 -5.56
C VAL A 24 -34.38 31.53 -6.45
N GLY A 25 -35.45 31.72 -7.22
CA GLY A 25 -35.65 32.90 -8.06
C GLY A 25 -37.02 33.53 -7.82
N THR A 26 -37.32 34.56 -8.60
CA THR A 26 -38.66 35.12 -8.69
C THR A 26 -39.06 35.19 -10.15
N TYR A 27 -40.37 35.13 -10.42
CA TYR A 27 -40.94 35.39 -11.74
C TYR A 27 -41.93 36.54 -11.65
N THR A 28 -42.00 37.35 -12.69
CA THR A 28 -42.93 38.48 -12.81
C THR A 28 -43.95 38.18 -13.89
N VAL A 29 -45.23 38.33 -13.56
CA VAL A 29 -46.34 38.32 -14.53
C VAL A 29 -46.78 39.76 -14.78
N GLN A 30 -47.06 40.11 -16.03
CA GLN A 30 -47.56 41.43 -16.42
C GLN A 30 -48.91 41.28 -17.10
N ASP A 31 -49.89 42.11 -16.73
CA ASP A 31 -51.17 42.18 -17.43
C ASP A 31 -51.12 43.06 -18.69
N ASP A 32 -52.20 43.08 -19.47
CA ASP A 32 -52.30 43.89 -20.70
C ASP A 32 -52.29 45.41 -20.43
N PHE A 33 -52.35 45.83 -19.16
CA PHE A 33 -52.28 47.22 -18.72
C PHE A 33 -50.93 47.56 -18.06
N PHE A 34 -49.92 46.73 -18.30
CA PHE A 34 -48.54 46.88 -17.81
C PHE A 34 -48.37 46.77 -16.28
N LYS A 35 -49.39 46.34 -15.53
CA LYS A 35 -49.24 46.08 -14.09
C LYS A 35 -48.55 44.74 -13.88
N THR A 36 -47.61 44.70 -12.95
CA THR A 36 -46.81 43.52 -12.65
C THR A 36 -47.11 42.94 -11.29
N ALA A 37 -47.08 41.61 -11.17
CA ALA A 37 -47.01 40.90 -9.90
C ALA A 37 -45.82 39.94 -9.90
N THR A 38 -45.12 39.83 -8.77
CA THR A 38 -43.95 38.96 -8.63
C THR A 38 -44.26 37.85 -7.63
N ALA A 39 -43.82 36.63 -7.93
CA ALA A 39 -43.94 35.48 -7.04
C ALA A 39 -42.63 34.67 -7.01
N PRO A 40 -42.33 33.95 -5.92
CA PRO A 40 -41.16 33.10 -5.85
C PRO A 40 -41.28 31.89 -6.80
N LEU A 41 -40.15 31.49 -7.37
CA LEU A 41 -39.96 30.23 -8.07
C LEU A 41 -38.85 29.47 -7.36
N THR A 42 -39.19 28.32 -6.79
CA THR A 42 -38.21 27.39 -6.23
C THR A 42 -38.05 26.23 -7.20
N VAL A 43 -36.82 25.99 -7.65
CA VAL A 43 -36.47 24.78 -8.41
C VAL A 43 -35.52 23.98 -7.54
N THR A 44 -35.94 22.76 -7.19
CA THR A 44 -35.10 21.80 -6.48
C THR A 44 -34.64 20.75 -7.47
N ILE A 45 -33.34 20.54 -7.51
CA ILE A 45 -32.70 19.48 -8.28
C ILE A 45 -32.26 18.43 -7.26
N THR A 46 -32.83 17.24 -7.37
CA THR A 46 -32.46 16.10 -6.53
C THR A 46 -31.32 15.33 -7.21
N GLY A 47 -30.14 15.31 -6.60
CA GLY A 47 -29.10 14.34 -6.91
C GLY A 47 -29.45 12.97 -6.32
N VAL A 48 -28.85 11.91 -6.88
CA VAL A 48 -28.79 10.59 -6.25
C VAL A 48 -27.40 10.49 -5.63
N ASN A 49 -27.32 9.89 -4.45
CA ASN A 49 -26.03 9.55 -3.86
C ASN A 49 -25.44 8.36 -4.63
N ASP A 50 -24.41 8.61 -5.42
CA ASP A 50 -23.72 7.59 -6.21
C ASP A 50 -22.72 6.85 -5.31
N ALA A 51 -22.42 5.59 -5.64
CA ALA A 51 -21.43 4.85 -4.87
C ALA A 51 -20.01 5.23 -5.33
N PRO A 52 -19.01 5.22 -4.43
CA PRO A 52 -17.63 5.43 -4.80
C PRO A 52 -17.17 4.43 -5.88
N VAL A 53 -16.24 4.83 -6.72
CA VAL A 53 -15.54 3.95 -7.65
C VAL A 53 -14.19 3.57 -7.05
N ALA A 54 -14.13 2.37 -6.45
CA ALA A 54 -12.90 1.79 -5.95
C ALA A 54 -12.17 0.97 -7.04
N VAL A 55 -10.85 1.12 -7.11
CA VAL A 55 -9.95 0.52 -8.10
C VAL A 55 -8.92 -0.34 -7.38
N ALA A 56 -8.51 -1.47 -7.99
CA ALA A 56 -7.59 -2.39 -7.32
C ALA A 56 -6.17 -1.80 -7.20
N ASP A 57 -5.53 -2.05 -6.06
CA ASP A 57 -4.19 -1.58 -5.75
C ASP A 57 -3.18 -2.72 -5.70
N THR A 58 -1.92 -2.37 -5.98
CA THR A 58 -0.80 -3.29 -5.84
C THR A 58 0.38 -2.63 -5.15
N ASN A 59 1.09 -3.40 -4.34
CA ASN A 59 2.38 -3.02 -3.79
C ASN A 59 3.27 -4.26 -3.68
N SER A 60 4.55 -4.08 -3.39
CA SER A 60 5.48 -5.19 -3.18
C SER A 60 6.56 -4.81 -2.20
N GLY A 61 7.12 -5.80 -1.51
CA GLY A 61 8.23 -5.59 -0.58
C GLY A 61 8.81 -6.89 -0.06
N LEU A 62 9.85 -6.76 0.76
CA LEU A 62 10.50 -7.90 1.42
C LEU A 62 9.75 -8.28 2.70
N THR A 63 9.79 -9.55 3.09
CA THR A 63 9.34 -9.95 4.45
C THR A 63 10.23 -9.32 5.53
N LYS A 64 9.80 -9.37 6.80
CA LYS A 64 10.52 -8.76 7.95
C LYS A 64 10.71 -7.24 7.86
N THR A 65 9.97 -6.56 6.98
CA THR A 65 9.92 -5.09 6.86
C THR A 65 8.50 -4.55 7.10
N ILE A 66 8.38 -3.23 7.28
CA ILE A 66 7.09 -2.56 7.25
C ILE A 66 6.86 -1.98 5.85
N ILE A 67 5.77 -2.38 5.20
CA ILE A 67 5.34 -1.83 3.91
C ILE A 67 4.23 -0.82 4.16
N THR A 68 4.38 0.41 3.67
CA THR A 68 3.36 1.46 3.79
C THR A 68 2.85 1.89 2.41
N GLY A 69 1.66 2.46 2.38
CA GLY A 69 1.06 2.98 1.16
C GLY A 69 -0.34 3.53 1.40
N SER A 70 -1.09 3.75 0.32
CA SER A 70 -2.49 4.15 0.38
C SER A 70 -3.28 3.49 -0.75
N VAL A 71 -4.51 3.08 -0.45
CA VAL A 71 -5.52 2.63 -1.44
C VAL A 71 -6.35 3.79 -2.00
N ALA A 72 -6.22 4.99 -1.44
CA ALA A 72 -7.06 6.13 -1.81
C ALA A 72 -6.60 6.87 -3.08
N THR A 73 -5.47 6.47 -3.67
CA THR A 73 -4.80 7.29 -4.72
C THR A 73 -5.48 7.24 -6.08
N ASN A 74 -6.27 6.21 -6.33
CA ASN A 74 -6.97 5.89 -7.58
C ASN A 74 -8.48 5.71 -7.39
N ASP A 75 -8.97 5.87 -6.16
CA ASP A 75 -10.39 5.79 -5.80
C ASP A 75 -11.02 7.18 -5.88
N TYR A 76 -12.25 7.27 -6.38
CA TYR A 76 -12.96 8.55 -6.51
C TYR A 76 -14.47 8.40 -6.40
N ASP A 77 -15.15 9.51 -6.16
CA ASP A 77 -16.60 9.61 -6.25
C ASP A 77 -16.97 10.71 -7.25
N VAL A 78 -18.14 10.60 -7.88
CA VAL A 78 -18.67 11.60 -8.81
C VAL A 78 -19.41 12.72 -8.07
N ASP A 79 -19.85 12.48 -6.84
CA ASP A 79 -20.52 13.44 -5.99
C ASP A 79 -19.57 14.57 -5.53
N ASP A 80 -20.12 15.77 -5.29
CA ASP A 80 -19.32 16.97 -5.00
C ASP A 80 -19.03 17.08 -3.50
N GLY A 81 -17.76 17.27 -3.15
CA GLY A 81 -17.34 17.41 -1.76
C GLY A 81 -17.27 16.10 -0.97
N THR A 82 -17.35 14.96 -1.64
CA THR A 82 -17.34 13.62 -1.03
C THR A 82 -16.11 13.39 -0.16
N ILE A 83 -16.34 12.73 0.98
CA ILE A 83 -15.29 12.25 1.88
C ILE A 83 -15.32 10.73 1.89
N LEU A 84 -14.29 10.14 1.28
CA LEU A 84 -14.15 8.69 1.24
C LEU A 84 -13.55 8.14 2.53
N THR A 85 -14.17 7.10 3.07
CA THR A 85 -13.72 6.37 4.26
C THR A 85 -13.47 4.90 3.93
N TYR A 86 -12.39 4.36 4.48
CA TYR A 86 -11.86 3.05 4.11
C TYR A 86 -11.91 2.07 5.29
N SER A 87 -12.20 0.80 5.01
CA SER A 87 -12.16 -0.26 6.03
C SER A 87 -11.89 -1.64 5.41
N LEU A 88 -11.25 -2.52 6.17
CA LEU A 88 -11.07 -3.91 5.76
C LEU A 88 -12.39 -4.69 5.86
N ILE A 89 -12.72 -5.45 4.82
CA ILE A 89 -13.86 -6.37 4.83
C ILE A 89 -13.56 -7.58 5.75
N SER A 90 -12.29 -7.97 5.81
CA SER A 90 -11.80 -9.00 6.72
C SER A 90 -10.39 -8.66 7.17
N ALA A 91 -10.08 -8.96 8.43
CA ALA A 91 -8.74 -8.73 8.98
C ALA A 91 -7.70 -9.54 8.20
N VAL A 92 -6.55 -8.91 7.94
CA VAL A 92 -5.37 -9.54 7.38
C VAL A 92 -4.25 -9.38 8.41
N ASP A 93 -3.60 -10.47 8.77
CA ASP A 93 -2.54 -10.49 9.77
C ASP A 93 -1.47 -9.44 9.45
N GLY A 94 -1.03 -8.67 10.45
CA GLY A 94 0.00 -7.64 10.26
C GLY A 94 -0.43 -6.41 9.45
N LEU A 95 -1.61 -6.38 8.82
CA LEU A 95 -2.10 -5.24 8.05
C LEU A 95 -3.01 -4.35 8.89
N THR A 96 -2.70 -3.05 8.91
CA THR A 96 -3.59 -1.99 9.42
C THR A 96 -3.95 -1.06 8.27
N LEU A 97 -5.25 -0.91 8.01
CA LEU A 97 -5.81 0.08 7.08
C LEU A 97 -6.53 1.15 7.89
N ASN A 98 -6.14 2.40 7.72
CA ASN A 98 -6.75 3.55 8.36
C ASN A 98 -7.96 4.02 7.54
N SER A 99 -8.85 4.78 8.18
CA SER A 99 -10.06 5.29 7.53
C SER A 99 -9.81 6.30 6.42
N ASP A 100 -8.60 6.88 6.33
CA ASP A 100 -8.17 7.76 5.25
C ASP A 100 -7.56 7.00 4.05
N GLY A 101 -7.57 5.67 4.10
CA GLY A 101 -7.03 4.80 3.06
C GLY A 101 -5.52 4.60 3.16
N SER A 102 -4.81 5.25 4.08
CA SER A 102 -3.41 4.93 4.37
C SER A 102 -3.29 3.57 5.08
N TYR A 103 -2.24 2.82 4.80
CA TYR A 103 -2.00 1.53 5.44
C TYR A 103 -0.54 1.32 5.86
N SER A 104 -0.38 0.42 6.83
CA SER A 104 0.90 -0.15 7.24
C SER A 104 0.76 -1.66 7.33
N PHE A 105 1.73 -2.38 6.75
CA PHE A 105 1.76 -3.84 6.72
C PHE A 105 3.05 -4.35 7.36
N ASP A 106 2.94 -4.95 8.54
CA ASP A 106 4.03 -5.61 9.24
C ASP A 106 4.23 -7.03 8.72
N THR A 107 5.24 -7.18 7.88
CA THR A 107 5.58 -8.46 7.25
C THR A 107 6.46 -9.36 8.13
N SER A 108 6.73 -8.96 9.38
CA SER A 108 7.40 -9.79 10.39
C SER A 108 6.45 -10.73 11.13
N HIS A 109 5.13 -10.64 10.88
CA HIS A 109 4.12 -11.51 11.47
C HIS A 109 4.37 -13.01 11.17
N ALA A 110 4.04 -13.88 12.13
CA ALA A 110 4.28 -15.33 12.04
C ALA A 110 3.62 -16.02 10.82
N SER A 111 2.58 -15.40 10.25
CA SER A 111 1.90 -15.87 9.05
C SER A 111 2.79 -15.79 7.79
N TYR A 112 3.88 -15.02 7.84
CA TYR A 112 4.78 -14.77 6.71
C TYR A 112 6.22 -15.25 6.96
N SER A 113 6.49 -15.85 8.12
CA SER A 113 7.84 -16.23 8.55
C SER A 113 8.41 -17.47 7.84
N ASN A 114 7.55 -18.30 7.25
CA ASN A 114 7.93 -19.56 6.58
C ASN A 114 7.91 -19.48 5.06
N LEU A 115 7.88 -18.28 4.48
CA LEU A 115 7.95 -18.14 3.03
C LEU A 115 9.34 -18.60 2.56
N PRO A 116 9.46 -19.65 1.71
CA PRO A 116 10.76 -20.13 1.28
C PRO A 116 11.53 -19.02 0.55
N PHE A 117 12.85 -19.05 0.68
CA PHE A 117 13.71 -18.06 0.06
C PHE A 117 13.46 -17.94 -1.46
N GLY A 118 13.46 -16.72 -1.98
CA GLY A 118 13.21 -16.44 -3.41
C GLY A 118 11.77 -16.67 -3.87
N GLN A 119 10.90 -17.23 -3.01
CA GLN A 119 9.48 -17.35 -3.31
C GLN A 119 8.76 -16.04 -2.98
N THR A 120 7.69 -15.82 -3.74
CA THR A 120 6.75 -14.73 -3.50
C THR A 120 5.45 -15.24 -2.90
N LEU A 121 4.83 -14.43 -2.06
CA LEU A 121 3.48 -14.62 -1.55
C LEU A 121 2.63 -13.38 -1.88
N ASN A 122 1.51 -13.58 -2.57
CA ASN A 122 0.52 -12.52 -2.74
C ASN A 122 -0.43 -12.51 -1.55
N VAL A 123 -0.38 -11.44 -0.77
CA VAL A 123 -1.33 -11.15 0.30
C VAL A 123 -2.41 -10.25 -0.27
N VAL A 124 -3.65 -10.74 -0.30
CA VAL A 124 -4.81 -9.99 -0.82
C VAL A 124 -5.68 -9.53 0.33
N ALA A 125 -5.83 -8.22 0.47
CA ALA A 125 -6.73 -7.58 1.42
C ALA A 125 -7.92 -6.97 0.67
N ASN A 126 -9.13 -7.49 0.91
CA ASN A 126 -10.34 -6.88 0.37
C ASN A 126 -10.79 -5.74 1.29
N TYR A 127 -11.03 -4.57 0.71
CA TYR A 127 -11.45 -3.37 1.44
C TYR A 127 -12.74 -2.80 0.86
N GLN A 128 -13.42 -2.01 1.68
CA GLN A 128 -14.62 -1.26 1.35
C GLN A 128 -14.29 0.23 1.41
N VAL A 129 -14.80 0.97 0.42
CA VAL A 129 -14.80 2.44 0.38
C VAL A 129 -16.23 2.91 0.52
N LYS A 130 -16.46 3.86 1.42
CA LYS A 130 -17.75 4.49 1.68
C LYS A 130 -17.66 5.99 1.51
N ASP A 131 -18.70 6.59 0.96
CA ASP A 131 -18.91 8.03 1.07
C ASP A 131 -19.48 8.40 2.46
N GLU A 132 -19.73 9.69 2.69
CA GLU A 132 -20.34 10.21 3.91
C GLU A 132 -21.84 9.90 4.07
N TYR A 133 -22.45 9.27 3.08
CA TYR A 133 -23.87 8.90 3.01
C TYR A 133 -24.10 7.37 2.95
N ASP A 134 -23.07 6.60 3.29
CA ASP A 134 -23.05 5.13 3.37
C ASP A 134 -23.20 4.38 2.04
N ALA A 135 -23.18 5.03 0.87
CA ALA A 135 -22.98 4.29 -0.38
C ALA A 135 -21.54 3.80 -0.47
N PHE A 136 -21.37 2.60 -1.02
CA PHE A 136 -20.10 1.91 -0.94
C PHE A 136 -19.77 1.11 -2.18
N SER A 137 -18.48 0.92 -2.40
CA SER A 137 -17.92 -0.09 -3.30
C SER A 137 -16.82 -0.88 -2.59
N ASN A 138 -16.44 -2.00 -3.20
CA ASN A 138 -15.40 -2.87 -2.68
C ASN A 138 -14.30 -3.02 -3.73
N SER A 139 -13.07 -3.14 -3.26
CA SER A 139 -11.90 -3.40 -4.09
C SER A 139 -10.86 -4.21 -3.29
N SER A 140 -9.67 -4.40 -3.85
CA SER A 140 -8.61 -5.17 -3.23
C SER A 140 -7.25 -4.49 -3.32
N LEU A 141 -6.47 -4.68 -2.27
CA LEU A 141 -5.04 -4.39 -2.22
C LEU A 141 -4.29 -5.72 -2.29
N THR A 142 -3.45 -5.91 -3.31
CA THR A 142 -2.55 -7.06 -3.42
C THR A 142 -1.13 -6.64 -3.10
N ILE A 143 -0.54 -7.18 -2.03
CA ILE A 143 0.86 -6.97 -1.69
C ILE A 143 1.65 -8.25 -2.00
N THR A 144 2.59 -8.16 -2.94
CA THR A 144 3.53 -9.24 -3.24
C THR A 144 4.72 -9.18 -2.29
N LEU A 145 4.77 -10.12 -1.36
CA LEU A 145 5.90 -10.32 -0.45
C LEU A 145 6.94 -11.19 -1.11
N THR A 146 8.21 -10.80 -1.01
CA THR A 146 9.36 -11.64 -1.36
C THR A 146 10.10 -11.99 -0.07
N ALA A 147 10.44 -13.27 0.13
CA ALA A 147 11.12 -13.69 1.34
C ALA A 147 12.45 -12.93 1.54
N PHE A 148 12.61 -12.27 2.70
CA PHE A 148 13.87 -11.75 3.18
C PHE A 148 14.80 -12.93 3.48
N GLY A 149 15.99 -12.89 2.91
CA GLY A 149 17.00 -13.93 3.07
C GLY A 149 17.21 -14.30 4.54
N ASN A 150 17.42 -15.59 4.78
CA ASN A 150 17.99 -16.16 6.01
C ASN A 150 16.94 -16.53 7.07
N ASN A 151 16.52 -17.79 6.99
CA ASN A 151 16.12 -18.57 8.15
C ASN A 151 16.93 -19.88 8.17
N PRO A 152 18.25 -19.80 8.45
CA PRO A 152 19.09 -20.98 8.52
C PRO A 152 18.61 -21.94 9.60
N THR A 153 18.80 -23.23 9.34
CA THR A 153 18.60 -24.31 10.30
C THR A 153 19.93 -24.62 10.99
N SER A 154 20.01 -25.75 11.71
CA SER A 154 21.26 -26.27 12.26
C SER A 154 21.92 -27.32 11.34
N GLY A 155 21.44 -27.46 10.11
CA GLY A 155 21.95 -28.39 9.10
C GLY A 155 22.61 -27.65 7.94
N ASN A 156 23.07 -28.39 6.94
CA ASN A 156 23.69 -27.78 5.75
C ASN A 156 22.62 -27.11 4.90
N ASP A 157 22.64 -25.79 4.86
CA ASP A 157 21.67 -24.96 4.16
C ASP A 157 22.24 -24.39 2.85
N THR A 158 21.36 -23.93 1.97
CA THR A 158 21.73 -23.12 0.81
C THR A 158 20.98 -21.80 0.92
N LEU A 159 21.71 -20.74 1.18
CA LEU A 159 21.23 -19.39 1.35
C LEU A 159 21.64 -18.61 0.11
N ASN A 160 20.69 -17.92 -0.51
CA ASN A 160 21.03 -16.91 -1.52
C ASN A 160 20.49 -15.57 -1.02
N GLY A 161 21.17 -14.49 -1.35
CA GLY A 161 20.71 -13.12 -1.22
C GLY A 161 20.01 -12.69 -2.50
N THR A 162 19.81 -11.40 -2.60
CA THR A 162 18.92 -10.72 -3.53
C THR A 162 19.74 -9.90 -4.53
N THR A 163 19.20 -8.75 -4.95
CA THR A 163 19.90 -7.81 -5.84
C THR A 163 20.32 -6.53 -5.13
N GLY A 164 20.09 -6.43 -3.81
CA GLY A 164 20.59 -5.35 -2.97
C GLY A 164 21.51 -5.89 -1.89
N ASP A 165 22.05 -4.98 -1.08
CA ASP A 165 23.04 -5.32 -0.05
C ASP A 165 22.44 -6.23 1.04
N ASP A 166 22.91 -7.48 1.10
CA ASP A 166 22.41 -8.51 2.01
C ASP A 166 23.40 -8.83 3.14
N ILE A 167 22.89 -9.35 4.26
CA ILE A 167 23.73 -9.92 5.34
C ILE A 167 23.38 -11.39 5.49
N LEU A 168 24.24 -12.29 5.03
CA LEU A 168 24.05 -13.74 5.09
C LEU A 168 24.76 -14.34 6.30
N ILE A 169 24.05 -15.21 7.02
CA ILE A 169 24.56 -15.97 8.16
C ILE A 169 24.15 -17.42 7.94
N GLY A 170 25.10 -18.31 7.68
CA GLY A 170 24.85 -19.73 7.45
C GLY A 170 24.32 -20.44 8.71
N GLY A 171 24.88 -20.08 9.87
CA GLY A 171 24.55 -20.76 11.12
C GLY A 171 25.34 -22.05 11.26
N GLN A 172 24.81 -23.02 12.01
CA GLN A 172 25.49 -24.30 12.19
C GLN A 172 25.27 -25.18 10.96
N GLY A 173 26.35 -25.65 10.35
CA GLY A 173 26.26 -26.49 9.16
C GLY A 173 27.49 -26.28 8.29
N ALA A 174 27.55 -26.99 7.17
CA ALA A 174 28.39 -26.59 6.05
C ALA A 174 27.47 -26.00 4.98
N ASP A 175 27.33 -24.69 4.99
CA ASP A 175 26.32 -23.98 4.21
C ASP A 175 26.86 -23.50 2.88
N ARG A 176 25.95 -23.22 1.94
CA ARG A 176 26.28 -22.58 0.65
C ARG A 176 25.65 -21.20 0.64
N LEU A 177 26.46 -20.15 0.64
CA LEU A 177 26.02 -18.76 0.71
C LEU A 177 26.26 -18.07 -0.63
N THR A 178 25.25 -17.44 -1.20
CA THR A 178 25.32 -16.68 -2.45
C THR A 178 24.82 -15.28 -2.16
N GLY A 179 25.61 -14.22 -2.34
CA GLY A 179 25.19 -12.84 -2.02
C GLY A 179 24.20 -12.29 -3.04
N GLY A 180 24.46 -12.53 -4.32
CA GLY A 180 23.69 -11.96 -5.43
C GLY A 180 24.34 -10.68 -5.95
N LYS A 181 23.53 -9.64 -6.21
CA LYS A 181 24.07 -8.32 -6.55
C LYS A 181 23.93 -7.43 -5.33
N GLY A 182 24.84 -6.48 -5.15
CA GLY A 182 24.84 -5.60 -3.99
C GLY A 182 26.20 -5.66 -3.31
N ALA A 183 26.37 -4.89 -2.25
CA ALA A 183 27.51 -5.00 -1.34
C ALA A 183 27.13 -5.91 -0.17
N ASP A 184 27.43 -7.20 -0.30
CA ASP A 184 26.95 -8.22 0.62
C ASP A 184 27.91 -8.47 1.78
N ILE A 185 27.37 -8.91 2.92
CA ILE A 185 28.12 -9.27 4.12
C ILE A 185 27.84 -10.73 4.48
N PHE A 186 28.87 -11.56 4.37
CA PHE A 186 28.85 -12.94 4.87
C PHE A 186 29.38 -12.94 6.30
N ARG A 187 28.48 -13.04 7.28
CA ARG A 187 28.82 -12.89 8.70
C ARG A 187 28.88 -14.24 9.42
N TYR A 188 29.93 -14.42 10.18
CA TYR A 188 30.12 -15.55 11.09
C TYR A 188 30.03 -15.02 12.53
N ASP A 189 29.04 -15.51 13.29
CA ASP A 189 28.78 -15.05 14.65
C ASP A 189 29.56 -15.92 15.68
N SER A 190 29.96 -17.14 15.31
CA SER A 190 30.71 -18.05 16.18
C SER A 190 31.60 -19.05 15.41
N LEU A 191 32.46 -19.76 16.15
CA LEU A 191 33.24 -20.87 15.59
C LEU A 191 32.40 -22.09 15.20
N VAL A 192 31.13 -22.18 15.58
CA VAL A 192 30.25 -23.27 15.10
C VAL A 192 29.73 -23.02 13.69
N ASP A 193 29.90 -21.80 13.18
CA ASP A 193 29.48 -21.38 11.84
C ASP A 193 30.58 -21.67 10.78
N ILE A 194 31.65 -22.38 11.16
CA ILE A 194 32.76 -22.68 10.24
C ILE A 194 32.41 -23.86 9.31
N GLY A 195 32.76 -23.75 8.04
CA GLY A 195 32.57 -24.82 7.05
C GLY A 195 31.79 -24.40 5.81
N ASP A 196 31.32 -23.17 5.77
CA ASP A 196 30.53 -22.63 4.67
C ASP A 196 31.33 -22.42 3.39
N THR A 197 30.61 -22.44 2.27
CA THR A 197 31.08 -22.10 0.93
C THR A 197 30.34 -20.86 0.44
N ILE A 198 31.03 -19.74 0.33
CA ILE A 198 30.51 -18.56 -0.39
C ILE A 198 30.68 -18.79 -1.89
N THR A 199 29.62 -18.60 -2.68
CA THR A 199 29.57 -19.09 -4.08
C THR A 199 29.80 -18.00 -5.13
N ASP A 200 29.65 -16.72 -4.81
CA ASP A 200 29.69 -15.60 -5.76
C ASP A 200 30.37 -14.32 -5.24
N PHE A 201 31.18 -14.43 -4.18
CA PHE A 201 31.84 -13.28 -3.54
C PHE A 201 32.53 -12.33 -4.55
N GLU A 202 32.11 -11.07 -4.58
CA GLU A 202 32.66 -10.01 -5.41
C GLU A 202 33.69 -9.16 -4.63
N VAL A 203 34.97 -9.33 -5.00
CA VAL A 203 36.08 -8.63 -4.33
C VAL A 203 35.96 -7.11 -4.47
N GLY A 204 36.06 -6.40 -3.34
CA GLY A 204 35.98 -4.95 -3.29
C GLY A 204 34.56 -4.39 -3.19
N ILE A 205 33.56 -5.26 -3.29
CA ILE A 205 32.14 -4.95 -3.08
C ILE A 205 31.66 -5.65 -1.80
N ASP A 206 31.84 -6.97 -1.76
CA ASP A 206 31.40 -7.81 -0.64
C ASP A 206 32.40 -7.84 0.52
N LYS A 207 31.91 -8.26 1.69
CA LYS A 207 32.69 -8.38 2.92
C LYS A 207 32.41 -9.69 3.64
N ILE A 208 33.46 -10.20 4.29
CA ILE A 208 33.33 -11.25 5.30
C ILE A 208 33.44 -10.60 6.67
N ASP A 209 32.43 -10.75 7.51
CA ASP A 209 32.42 -10.23 8.87
C ASP A 209 32.75 -11.34 9.88
N LEU A 210 33.96 -11.27 10.43
CA LEU A 210 34.47 -12.15 11.49
C LEU A 210 34.55 -11.46 12.85
N SER A 211 34.01 -10.24 12.98
CA SER A 211 34.16 -9.43 14.19
C SER A 211 33.70 -10.17 15.44
N ARG A 212 32.58 -10.89 15.36
CA ARG A 212 32.04 -11.69 16.47
C ARG A 212 32.85 -12.94 16.79
N VAL A 213 33.34 -13.66 15.78
CA VAL A 213 34.27 -14.77 15.99
C VAL A 213 35.51 -14.29 16.74
N LEU A 214 36.10 -13.17 16.31
CA LEU A 214 37.30 -12.59 16.91
C LEU A 214 37.07 -12.15 18.36
N LEU A 215 35.96 -11.48 18.64
CA LEU A 215 35.57 -11.13 20.01
C LEU A 215 35.36 -12.39 20.88
N GLY A 216 34.74 -13.43 20.32
CA GLY A 216 34.48 -14.71 21.00
C GLY A 216 35.76 -15.45 21.41
N ILE A 217 36.87 -15.26 20.69
CA ILE A 217 38.18 -15.81 21.05
C ILE A 217 39.07 -14.83 21.83
N GLY A 218 38.54 -13.67 22.25
CA GLY A 218 39.25 -12.71 23.08
C GLY A 218 40.18 -11.73 22.34
N TYR A 219 39.96 -11.49 21.04
CA TYR A 219 40.67 -10.43 20.32
C TYR A 219 40.27 -9.04 20.86
N LEU A 220 41.26 -8.21 21.19
CA LEU A 220 41.08 -6.88 21.79
C LEU A 220 41.59 -5.73 20.88
N GLY A 221 41.80 -5.98 19.59
CA GLY A 221 42.22 -4.95 18.63
C GLY A 221 41.09 -4.00 18.24
N SER A 222 41.45 -2.79 17.82
CA SER A 222 40.50 -1.70 17.56
C SER A 222 39.84 -1.74 16.18
N ASP A 223 40.39 -2.49 15.21
CA ASP A 223 39.82 -2.63 13.86
C ASP A 223 40.27 -3.95 13.18
N PRO A 224 39.44 -5.00 13.21
CA PRO A 224 39.75 -6.26 12.52
C PRO A 224 39.44 -6.25 11.01
N HIS A 225 38.87 -5.18 10.43
CA HIS A 225 38.40 -5.16 9.04
C HIS A 225 39.48 -4.80 8.00
N GLN A 226 40.68 -4.37 8.42
CA GLN A 226 41.78 -3.98 7.55
C GLN A 226 42.88 -5.05 7.51
N LEU A 227 42.57 -6.24 7.00
CA LEU A 227 43.62 -7.17 6.53
C LEU A 227 43.83 -6.97 5.04
N SER A 228 44.58 -5.92 4.69
CA SER A 228 45.17 -5.80 3.35
C SER A 228 46.25 -6.87 3.19
N PHE A 229 45.99 -7.88 2.36
CA PHE A 229 47.03 -8.74 1.78
C PHE A 229 47.26 -8.34 0.33
#